data_AF-A0A5N5ICQ7-F1
#
_entry.id   AF-A0A5N5ICQ7-F1
#
_cell.length_a   1.000
_cell.length_b   1.000
_cell.length_c   1.000
_cell.angle_alpha   90.00
_cell.angle_beta   90.00
_cell.angle_gamma   90.00
#
_symmetry.space_group_name_H-M   'P 1'
#
loop_
_entity.id
_entity.type
_entity.pdbx_description
1 polymer ?
#
loop_
_entity_poly.entity_id
_entity_poly.type
_entity_poly.pdbx_seq_one_letter_code
_entity_poly.pdbx_strand_id
1 'polypeptide(L)'
;MSRLNFKDLTRVGFVSKACREFYMSTLYLNFHDFSGVDISTRRKNKKVFNSLKRFFIQRGVHLKIQCFRFRWWNGLRIEIAVRCNVEVLHLVVTYIRFGELPASILHCKSLKSLLVDMKCTISDVPSIDFLSNPDYLRLKGVSIKDEDDQFLKWISCCCTSMKELLLKDCGFWHESDYYIYKRHVINRSGDRLKNLHLNPQIRRKTRKLVNIYAPNLKCLEWFGECTTSQNLGNLMCLEKAGISSSIPICNFDILFGFLCSIRKVKVLILHPDILELLWLNMDDRKWQDLSFISQAKEVVIPYDEYEPDIEPAYSILEHAHDLEKMTIYYPHCFESFDVHDDLMDVYDDLMELRTEVMSKGIHFNIITTSRGSSLLSSIQSLDDFV
;
A
#
# COMPACT_ATOMS: atom_id res chain seq x y z
N MET A 1 1.23 -22.95 19.47
CA MET A 1 -0.04 -23.10 18.71
C MET A 1 -0.43 -21.86 17.89
N SER A 2 0.46 -20.88 17.67
CA SER A 2 0.20 -19.68 16.83
C SER A 2 -0.09 -19.97 15.34
N ARG A 3 -0.16 -21.25 14.95
CA ARG A 3 -0.37 -21.74 13.58
C ARG A 3 -1.69 -22.50 13.38
N LEU A 4 -2.47 -22.77 14.44
CA LEU A 4 -3.76 -23.45 14.26
C LEU A 4 -4.82 -22.47 13.76
N ASN A 5 -5.48 -22.82 12.65
CA ASN A 5 -6.68 -22.12 12.20
C ASN A 5 -7.84 -22.36 13.21
N PHE A 6 -8.91 -21.58 13.11
CA PHE A 6 -10.03 -21.69 14.05
C PHE A 6 -10.70 -23.07 14.06
N LYS A 7 -10.69 -23.80 12.94
CA LYS A 7 -11.26 -25.15 12.83
C LYS A 7 -10.48 -26.15 13.68
N ASP A 8 -9.17 -26.16 13.58
CA ASP A 8 -8.30 -27.05 14.35
C ASP A 8 -8.30 -26.67 15.83
N LEU A 9 -8.33 -25.37 16.12
CA LEU A 9 -8.51 -24.86 17.48
C LEU A 9 -9.83 -25.37 18.10
N THR A 10 -10.92 -25.33 17.35
CA THR A 10 -12.24 -25.82 17.79
C THR A 10 -12.19 -27.32 18.11
N ARG A 11 -11.53 -28.13 17.26
CA ARG A 11 -11.36 -29.57 17.49
C ARG A 11 -10.63 -29.86 18.80
N VAL A 12 -9.55 -29.12 19.09
CA VAL A 12 -8.81 -29.25 20.35
C VAL A 12 -9.71 -28.92 21.55
N GLY A 13 -10.55 -27.88 21.44
CA GLY A 13 -11.49 -27.48 22.51
C GLY A 13 -12.50 -28.56 22.91
N PHE A 14 -12.76 -29.55 22.05
CA PHE A 14 -13.67 -30.67 22.33
C PHE A 14 -12.99 -31.89 22.96
N VAL A 15 -11.66 -31.92 23.09
CA VAL A 15 -10.91 -33.08 23.59
C VAL A 15 -11.09 -33.28 25.10
N SER A 16 -11.08 -32.20 25.88
CA SER A 16 -11.20 -32.26 27.34
C SER A 16 -11.61 -30.92 27.94
N LYS A 17 -11.97 -30.89 29.23
CA LYS A 17 -12.25 -29.64 29.96
C LYS A 17 -11.02 -28.70 29.96
N ALA A 18 -9.82 -29.24 30.17
CA ALA A 18 -8.58 -28.47 30.13
C ALA A 18 -8.31 -27.90 28.73
N CYS A 19 -8.54 -28.70 27.68
CA CYS A 19 -8.41 -28.22 26.29
C CYS A 19 -9.47 -27.15 25.96
N ARG A 20 -10.65 -27.21 26.56
CA ARG A 20 -11.69 -26.18 26.42
C ARG A 20 -11.28 -24.86 27.07
N GLU A 21 -10.66 -24.89 28.25
CA GLU A 21 -10.12 -23.69 28.90
C GLU A 21 -8.98 -23.08 28.08
N PHE A 22 -8.09 -23.91 27.54
CA PHE A 22 -7.04 -23.48 26.62
C PHE A 22 -7.60 -22.86 25.34
N TYR A 23 -8.61 -23.50 24.74
CA TYR A 23 -9.35 -23.01 23.57
C TYR A 23 -9.92 -21.60 23.81
N MET A 24 -10.51 -21.36 24.99
CA MET A 24 -11.07 -20.05 25.34
C MET A 24 -9.98 -19.00 25.57
N SER A 25 -8.80 -19.37 26.06
CA SER A 25 -7.71 -18.44 26.40
C SER A 25 -6.73 -18.13 25.26
N THR A 26 -6.94 -18.64 24.05
CA THR A 26 -6.00 -18.41 22.93
C THR A 26 -5.77 -16.93 22.64
N LEU A 27 -4.53 -16.47 22.55
CA LEU A 27 -4.23 -15.07 22.25
C LEU A 27 -4.36 -14.74 20.76
N TYR A 28 -4.34 -15.76 19.90
CA TYR A 28 -4.36 -15.64 18.45
C TYR A 28 -5.65 -16.24 17.92
N LEU A 29 -6.45 -15.41 17.28
CA LEU A 29 -7.72 -15.79 16.68
C LEU A 29 -7.66 -15.53 15.18
N ASN A 30 -7.56 -16.60 14.39
CA ASN A 30 -7.50 -16.53 12.95
C ASN A 30 -8.74 -17.17 12.31
N PHE A 31 -9.62 -16.29 11.84
CA PHE A 31 -10.84 -16.59 11.10
C PHE A 31 -10.72 -16.19 9.63
N HIS A 32 -9.50 -16.06 9.11
CA HIS A 32 -9.27 -15.78 7.70
C HIS A 32 -9.50 -17.04 6.84
N ASP A 33 -9.14 -18.21 7.36
CA ASP A 33 -9.29 -19.47 6.64
C ASP A 33 -10.50 -20.28 7.14
N PHE A 34 -11.57 -20.23 6.36
CA PHE A 34 -12.75 -21.10 6.51
C PHE A 34 -12.73 -22.26 5.50
N SER A 35 -11.57 -22.66 4.98
CA SER A 35 -11.44 -23.80 4.07
C SER A 35 -12.08 -25.06 4.69
N GLY A 36 -13.03 -25.64 3.94
CA GLY A 36 -13.83 -26.78 4.39
C GLY A 36 -14.94 -26.48 5.39
N VAL A 37 -15.25 -25.20 5.67
CA VAL A 37 -16.52 -24.81 6.31
C VAL A 37 -17.49 -24.40 5.21
N ASP A 38 -18.58 -25.14 5.08
CA ASP A 38 -19.60 -24.85 4.07
C ASP A 38 -20.37 -23.57 4.43
N ILE A 39 -19.96 -22.46 3.82
CA ILE A 39 -20.58 -21.14 3.92
C ILE A 39 -21.38 -20.76 2.67
N SER A 40 -21.64 -21.73 1.78
CA SER A 40 -22.26 -21.51 0.46
C SER A 40 -23.67 -20.91 0.51
N THR A 41 -24.38 -21.07 1.63
CA THR A 41 -25.75 -20.56 1.80
C THR A 41 -25.85 -19.59 2.97
N ARG A 42 -26.75 -18.60 2.87
CA ARG A 42 -27.05 -17.65 3.96
C ARG A 42 -27.38 -18.35 5.28
N ARG A 43 -28.06 -19.50 5.24
CA ARG A 43 -28.41 -20.29 6.44
C ARG A 43 -27.18 -20.90 7.11
N LYS A 44 -26.28 -21.52 6.33
CA LYS A 44 -25.06 -22.13 6.86
C LYS A 44 -24.10 -21.05 7.39
N ASN A 45 -23.95 -19.96 6.64
CA ASN A 45 -23.24 -18.77 7.08
C ASN A 45 -23.77 -18.26 8.45
N LYS A 46 -25.09 -18.03 8.59
CA LYS A 46 -25.69 -17.61 9.88
C LYS A 46 -25.38 -18.55 11.05
N LYS A 47 -25.27 -19.87 10.83
CA LYS A 47 -24.87 -20.82 11.88
C LYS A 47 -23.45 -20.56 12.36
N VAL A 48 -22.50 -20.33 11.44
CA VAL A 48 -21.11 -20.00 11.78
C VAL A 48 -21.06 -18.73 12.64
N PHE A 49 -21.77 -17.68 12.24
CA PHE A 49 -21.83 -16.43 13.01
C PHE A 49 -22.43 -16.61 14.41
N ASN A 50 -23.50 -17.40 14.54
CA ASN A 50 -24.07 -17.69 15.85
C ASN A 50 -23.08 -18.45 16.75
N SER A 51 -22.29 -19.38 16.18
CA SER A 51 -21.23 -20.09 16.92
C SER A 51 -20.12 -19.14 17.36
N LEU A 52 -19.65 -18.24 16.48
CA LEU A 52 -18.67 -17.22 16.83
C LEU A 52 -19.19 -16.28 17.92
N LYS A 53 -20.45 -15.83 17.82
CA LYS A 53 -21.09 -15.01 18.85
C LYS A 53 -21.11 -15.71 20.21
N ARG A 54 -21.48 -17.00 20.25
CA ARG A 54 -21.45 -17.80 21.47
C ARG A 54 -20.04 -17.96 22.02
N PHE A 55 -19.06 -18.20 21.15
CA PHE A 55 -17.64 -18.28 21.53
C PHE A 55 -17.19 -17.02 22.24
N PHE A 56 -17.46 -15.84 21.68
CA PHE A 56 -17.08 -14.57 22.32
C PHE A 56 -17.80 -14.31 23.64
N ILE A 57 -19.09 -14.68 23.73
CA ILE A 57 -19.84 -14.58 24.98
C ILE A 57 -19.21 -15.48 26.06
N GLN A 58 -18.82 -16.71 25.69
CA GLN A 58 -18.21 -17.67 26.60
C GLN A 58 -16.79 -17.30 27.01
N ARG A 59 -16.00 -16.76 26.07
CA ARG A 59 -14.65 -16.27 26.33
C ARG A 59 -14.64 -15.09 27.30
N GLY A 60 -15.61 -14.19 27.18
CA GLY A 60 -15.67 -12.96 27.97
C GLY A 60 -14.65 -11.91 27.51
N VAL A 61 -14.89 -10.66 27.93
CA VAL A 61 -14.10 -9.49 27.51
C VAL A 61 -12.77 -9.33 28.25
N HIS A 62 -12.59 -10.04 29.36
CA HIS A 62 -11.38 -9.94 30.20
C HIS A 62 -10.17 -10.69 29.62
N LEU A 63 -10.41 -11.63 28.69
CA LEU A 63 -9.35 -12.40 28.06
C LEU A 63 -8.77 -11.63 26.87
N LYS A 64 -7.56 -11.12 27.06
CA LYS A 64 -6.80 -10.39 26.05
C LYS A 64 -6.74 -11.16 24.73
N ILE A 65 -6.97 -10.46 23.63
CA ILE A 65 -6.68 -10.97 22.28
C ILE A 65 -5.43 -10.25 21.82
N GLN A 66 -4.38 -10.97 21.44
CA GLN A 66 -3.20 -10.32 20.89
C GLN A 66 -3.37 -10.07 19.39
N CYS A 67 -3.88 -11.05 18.66
CA CYS A 67 -4.07 -10.96 17.22
C CYS A 67 -5.46 -11.47 16.81
N PHE A 68 -6.16 -10.66 16.04
CA PHE A 68 -7.47 -10.96 15.50
C PHE A 68 -7.45 -10.80 13.98
N ARG A 69 -7.52 -11.93 13.27
CA ARG A 69 -7.63 -11.95 11.81
C ARG A 69 -9.02 -12.43 11.43
N PHE A 70 -9.74 -11.65 10.63
CA PHE A 70 -11.12 -11.96 10.29
C PHE A 70 -11.42 -11.61 8.85
N ARG A 71 -11.94 -12.59 8.10
CA ARG A 71 -12.53 -12.32 6.80
C ARG A 71 -13.94 -11.78 7.02
N TRP A 72 -14.14 -10.48 6.80
CA TRP A 72 -15.39 -9.83 7.17
C TRP A 72 -16.49 -10.07 6.14
N TRP A 73 -17.52 -10.83 6.55
CA TRP A 73 -18.74 -11.01 5.78
C TRP A 73 -19.93 -10.71 6.70
N ASN A 74 -20.47 -9.49 6.63
CA ASN A 74 -21.72 -9.04 7.27
C ASN A 74 -22.08 -9.68 8.63
N GLY A 75 -21.79 -8.97 9.73
CA GLY A 75 -22.54 -9.14 10.99
C GLY A 75 -21.75 -9.65 12.20
N LEU A 76 -20.43 -9.81 12.12
CA LEU A 76 -19.65 -9.97 13.35
C LEU A 76 -19.49 -8.59 14.03
N ARG A 77 -19.67 -8.51 15.34
CA ARG A 77 -19.32 -7.31 16.10
C ARG A 77 -17.81 -7.28 16.32
N ILE A 78 -17.03 -6.66 15.42
CA ILE A 78 -15.57 -6.42 15.66
C ILE A 78 -15.34 -5.73 17.00
N GLU A 79 -16.32 -4.94 17.50
CA GLU A 79 -16.30 -4.34 18.83
C GLU A 79 -15.89 -5.31 19.95
N ILE A 80 -16.15 -6.60 19.81
CA ILE A 80 -15.72 -7.60 20.79
C ILE A 80 -14.19 -7.70 20.82
N ALA A 81 -13.53 -7.74 19.66
CA ALA A 81 -12.07 -7.77 19.60
C ALA A 81 -11.47 -6.50 20.24
N VAL A 82 -12.07 -5.35 19.95
CA VAL A 82 -11.71 -4.06 20.56
C VAL A 82 -11.85 -4.09 22.09
N ARG A 83 -12.97 -4.60 22.61
CA ARG A 83 -13.23 -4.75 24.06
C ARG A 83 -12.24 -5.69 24.75
N CYS A 84 -11.64 -6.63 24.02
CA CYS A 84 -10.63 -7.54 24.53
C CYS A 84 -9.20 -7.00 24.41
N ASN A 85 -9.02 -5.69 24.26
CA ASN A 85 -7.71 -5.03 24.14
C ASN A 85 -6.82 -5.65 23.04
N VAL A 86 -7.36 -5.75 21.83
CA VAL A 86 -6.63 -6.28 20.67
C VAL A 86 -5.38 -5.45 20.36
N GLU A 87 -4.25 -6.12 20.10
CA GLU A 87 -3.02 -5.45 19.66
C GLU A 87 -2.87 -5.42 18.14
N VAL A 88 -3.28 -6.49 17.46
CA VAL A 88 -3.19 -6.63 15.99
C VAL A 88 -4.56 -6.98 15.44
N LEU A 89 -5.11 -6.13 14.57
CA LEU A 89 -6.39 -6.35 13.91
C LEU A 89 -6.20 -6.41 12.39
N HIS A 90 -6.61 -7.52 11.78
CA HIS A 90 -6.53 -7.75 10.35
C HIS A 90 -7.93 -8.09 9.80
N LEU A 91 -8.45 -7.21 8.95
CA LEU A 91 -9.75 -7.30 8.32
C LEU A 91 -9.58 -7.38 6.80
N VAL A 92 -10.05 -8.48 6.19
CA VAL A 92 -10.06 -8.64 4.72
C VAL A 92 -11.49 -8.91 4.28
N VAL A 93 -11.97 -8.23 3.23
CA VAL A 93 -13.32 -8.45 2.68
C VAL A 93 -13.25 -8.71 1.18
N THR A 94 -14.01 -9.72 0.75
CA THR A 94 -14.09 -10.14 -0.65
C THR A 94 -15.40 -9.74 -1.35
N TYR A 95 -16.34 -9.07 -0.67
CA TYR A 95 -17.68 -8.75 -1.22
C TYR A 95 -18.10 -7.27 -1.12
N ILE A 96 -18.94 -6.87 -2.08
CA ILE A 96 -19.12 -5.52 -2.66
C ILE A 96 -19.89 -4.51 -1.78
N ARG A 97 -20.44 -4.89 -0.63
CA ARG A 97 -21.25 -3.93 0.16
C ARG A 97 -20.35 -3.03 1.00
N PHE A 98 -20.32 -1.74 0.63
CA PHE A 98 -19.82 -0.65 1.45
C PHE A 98 -20.44 -0.74 2.85
N GLY A 99 -19.61 -1.10 3.82
CA GLY A 99 -19.95 -1.03 5.24
C GLY A 99 -19.20 0.12 5.91
N GLU A 100 -19.70 0.56 7.06
CA GLU A 100 -18.98 1.51 7.90
C GLU A 100 -18.03 0.76 8.84
N LEU A 101 -16.78 1.22 8.94
CA LEU A 101 -15.82 0.71 9.89
C LEU A 101 -16.16 1.25 11.28
N PRO A 102 -16.37 0.40 12.30
CA PRO A 102 -16.70 0.88 13.65
C PRO A 102 -15.60 1.79 14.22
N ALA A 103 -15.96 3.01 14.62
CA ALA A 103 -15.04 4.00 15.20
C ALA A 103 -14.26 3.45 16.41
N SER A 104 -14.88 2.54 17.16
CA SER A 104 -14.27 1.84 18.30
C SER A 104 -12.90 1.20 17.98
N ILE A 105 -12.66 0.81 16.73
CA ILE A 105 -11.38 0.23 16.29
C ILE A 105 -10.25 1.26 16.37
N LEU A 106 -10.47 2.45 15.80
CA LEU A 106 -9.48 3.53 15.81
C LEU A 106 -9.28 4.11 17.21
N HIS A 107 -10.29 3.99 18.07
CA HIS A 107 -10.26 4.35 19.48
C HIS A 107 -9.72 3.25 20.42
N CYS A 108 -9.12 2.18 19.88
CA CYS A 108 -8.57 1.09 20.68
C CYS A 108 -7.14 1.41 21.15
N LYS A 109 -6.96 1.72 22.45
CA LYS A 109 -5.65 2.11 23.02
C LYS A 109 -4.57 1.03 22.95
N SER A 110 -4.95 -0.25 22.93
CA SER A 110 -4.01 -1.37 22.85
C SER A 110 -3.53 -1.66 21.44
N LEU A 111 -4.17 -1.07 20.42
CA LEU A 111 -3.94 -1.40 19.02
C LEU A 111 -2.57 -0.88 18.57
N LYS A 112 -1.73 -1.80 18.13
CA LYS A 112 -0.41 -1.56 17.55
C LYS A 112 -0.39 -1.74 16.04
N SER A 113 -1.27 -2.59 15.49
CA SER A 113 -1.31 -2.85 14.06
C SER A 113 -2.75 -2.98 13.56
N LEU A 114 -3.07 -2.20 12.52
CA LEU A 114 -4.35 -2.23 11.84
C LEU A 114 -4.13 -2.49 10.35
N LEU A 115 -4.70 -3.58 9.85
CA LEU A 115 -4.77 -3.90 8.43
C LEU A 115 -6.23 -4.02 8.02
N VAL A 116 -6.65 -3.18 7.08
CA VAL A 116 -7.99 -3.18 6.50
C VAL A 116 -7.85 -3.25 4.99
N ASP A 117 -8.19 -4.40 4.40
CA ASP A 117 -8.31 -4.59 2.95
C ASP A 117 -9.78 -4.85 2.61
N MET A 118 -10.55 -3.76 2.50
CA MET A 118 -11.97 -3.81 2.18
C MET A 118 -12.51 -2.48 1.69
N LYS A 119 -13.55 -2.55 0.83
CA LYS A 119 -14.37 -1.39 0.46
C LYS A 119 -15.27 -0.99 1.63
N CYS A 120 -14.83 0.00 2.42
CA CYS A 120 -15.59 0.52 3.56
C CYS A 120 -15.44 2.03 3.73
N THR A 121 -16.29 2.60 4.59
CA THR A 121 -16.22 4.02 4.98
C THR A 121 -15.76 4.16 6.43
N ILE A 122 -14.85 5.09 6.70
CA ILE A 122 -14.54 5.58 8.05
C ILE A 122 -15.23 6.94 8.17
N SER A 123 -16.27 7.03 9.00
CA SER A 123 -17.00 8.29 9.21
C SER A 123 -16.57 9.04 10.46
N ASP A 124 -16.14 8.31 11.48
CA ASP A 124 -15.78 8.84 12.79
C ASP A 124 -14.32 8.47 13.07
N VAL A 125 -13.51 9.52 13.17
CA VAL A 125 -12.06 9.48 13.25
C VAL A 125 -11.64 9.94 14.65
N PRO A 126 -10.60 9.34 15.26
CA PRO A 126 -10.16 9.75 16.57
C PRO A 126 -9.80 11.24 16.63
N SER A 127 -10.05 11.86 17.78
CA SER A 127 -9.52 13.21 18.04
C SER A 127 -7.99 13.19 18.12
N ILE A 128 -7.37 14.35 17.91
CA ILE A 128 -5.92 14.54 18.00
C ILE A 128 -5.40 14.22 19.42
N ASP A 129 -6.25 14.42 20.44
CA ASP A 129 -5.96 14.10 21.84
C ASP A 129 -5.95 12.58 22.11
N PHE A 130 -6.51 11.79 21.18
CA PHE A 130 -6.49 10.34 21.27
C PHE A 130 -5.13 9.81 20.79
N LEU A 131 -4.21 9.67 21.76
CA LEU A 131 -2.89 9.08 21.55
C LEU A 131 -2.98 7.54 21.44
N SER A 132 -3.51 7.04 20.33
CA SER A 132 -3.18 5.69 19.87
C SER A 132 -1.85 5.73 19.12
N ASN A 133 -0.98 4.76 19.39
CA ASN A 133 0.35 4.67 18.77
C ASN A 133 0.43 3.38 17.94
N PRO A 134 -0.27 3.32 16.78
CA PRO A 134 -0.12 2.20 15.88
C PRO A 134 1.30 2.21 15.29
N ASP A 135 2.00 1.10 15.44
CA ASP A 135 3.25 0.81 14.74
C ASP A 135 3.00 0.61 13.23
N TYR A 136 1.85 0.02 12.86
CA TYR A 136 1.53 -0.34 11.48
C TYR A 136 0.09 0.05 11.14
N LEU A 137 -0.09 0.86 10.10
CA LEU A 137 -1.40 1.22 9.57
C LEU A 137 -1.45 0.91 8.07
N ARG A 138 -2.26 -0.08 7.67
CA ARG A 138 -2.49 -0.46 6.28
C ARG A 138 -3.98 -0.38 5.96
N LEU A 139 -4.36 0.59 5.14
CA LEU A 139 -5.72 0.76 4.65
C LEU A 139 -5.73 0.59 3.13
N LYS A 140 -6.62 -0.27 2.64
CA LYS A 140 -6.79 -0.55 1.23
C LYS A 140 -8.27 -0.51 0.83
N GLY A 141 -8.59 0.31 -0.17
CA GLY A 141 -9.95 0.48 -0.69
C GLY A 141 -10.90 1.22 0.24
N VAL A 142 -10.38 2.02 1.18
CA VAL A 142 -11.16 2.68 2.24
C VAL A 142 -11.52 4.11 1.86
N SER A 143 -12.81 4.47 1.96
CA SER A 143 -13.27 5.85 1.89
C SER A 143 -13.24 6.47 3.28
N ILE A 144 -12.66 7.66 3.41
CA ILE A 144 -12.53 8.37 4.69
C ILE A 144 -13.32 9.67 4.59
N LYS A 145 -14.28 9.83 5.48
CA LYS A 145 -14.94 11.12 5.73
C LYS A 145 -14.00 11.91 6.64
N ASP A 146 -13.31 12.87 6.06
CA ASP A 146 -12.26 13.61 6.76
C ASP A 146 -12.67 15.07 6.96
N GLU A 147 -13.63 15.33 7.85
CA GLU A 147 -13.98 16.71 8.18
C GLU A 147 -12.77 17.40 8.84
N ASP A 148 -12.42 18.60 8.37
CA ASP A 148 -11.32 19.41 8.88
C ASP A 148 -9.93 18.72 8.95
N ASP A 149 -9.65 17.77 8.05
CA ASP A 149 -8.38 17.02 8.00
C ASP A 149 -8.07 16.25 9.32
N GLN A 150 -9.10 15.90 10.11
CA GLN A 150 -8.95 15.23 11.40
C GLN A 150 -8.16 13.92 11.30
N PHE A 151 -8.35 13.14 10.22
CA PHE A 151 -7.66 11.88 10.00
C PHE A 151 -6.18 12.08 9.70
N LEU A 152 -5.84 13.03 8.84
CA LEU A 152 -4.44 13.35 8.54
C LEU A 152 -3.73 13.93 9.77
N LYS A 153 -4.42 14.73 10.59
CA LYS A 153 -3.89 15.23 11.87
C LYS A 153 -3.66 14.09 12.86
N TRP A 154 -4.58 13.14 12.95
CA TRP A 154 -4.42 11.95 13.79
C TRP A 154 -3.21 11.10 13.33
N ILE A 155 -3.05 10.83 12.03
CA ILE A 155 -1.87 10.14 11.48
C ILE A 155 -0.60 10.90 11.84
N SER A 156 -0.57 12.22 11.65
CA SER A 156 0.56 13.08 11.99
C SER A 156 0.99 12.95 13.46
N CYS A 157 0.02 12.80 14.38
CA CYS A 157 0.30 12.53 15.78
C CYS A 157 0.89 11.14 16.03
N CYS A 158 0.48 10.13 15.25
CA CYS A 158 0.98 8.76 15.35
C CYS A 158 2.40 8.57 14.78
N CYS A 159 2.84 9.43 13.85
CA CYS A 159 4.10 9.31 13.09
C CYS A 159 5.36 9.14 13.95
N THR A 160 5.36 9.61 15.20
CA THR A 160 6.51 9.46 16.12
C THR A 160 6.76 8.00 16.51
N SER A 161 5.74 7.15 16.44
CA SER A 161 5.78 5.71 16.78
C SER A 161 5.65 4.80 15.57
N MET A 162 5.01 5.28 14.51
CA MET A 162 4.65 4.52 13.32
C MET A 162 5.90 4.05 12.55
N LYS A 163 5.92 2.77 12.21
CA LYS A 163 6.95 2.11 11.40
C LYS A 163 6.52 1.98 9.95
N GLU A 164 5.23 1.85 9.70
CA GLU A 164 4.68 1.69 8.35
C GLU A 164 3.31 2.36 8.20
N LEU A 165 3.17 3.10 7.10
CA LEU A 165 1.92 3.68 6.63
C LEU A 165 1.66 3.24 5.19
N LEU A 166 0.53 2.55 4.97
CA LEU A 166 0.05 2.18 3.65
C LEU A 166 -1.39 2.67 3.50
N LEU A 167 -1.61 3.56 2.53
CA LEU A 167 -2.91 4.06 2.10
C LEU A 167 -3.05 3.77 0.62
N LYS A 168 -3.73 2.68 0.27
CA LYS A 168 -3.90 2.23 -1.11
C LYS A 168 -5.36 2.30 -1.53
N ASP A 169 -5.65 2.85 -2.69
CA ASP A 169 -7.02 3.02 -3.16
C ASP A 169 -7.92 3.74 -2.13
N CYS A 170 -7.36 4.66 -1.33
CA CYS A 170 -8.08 5.38 -0.30
C CYS A 170 -8.67 6.69 -0.87
N GLY A 171 -9.96 6.91 -0.67
CA GLY A 171 -10.64 8.13 -1.12
C GLY A 171 -11.01 9.04 0.06
N PHE A 172 -10.70 10.33 -0.04
CA PHE A 172 -11.10 11.33 0.96
C PHE A 172 -12.30 12.13 0.43
N TRP A 173 -13.34 12.30 1.25
CA TRP A 173 -14.55 13.01 0.86
C TRP A 173 -14.98 13.98 1.95
N HIS A 174 -15.46 15.17 1.54
CA HIS A 174 -16.09 16.17 2.40
C HIS A 174 -17.56 16.34 2.00
N GLU A 175 -18.45 16.61 2.96
CA GLU A 175 -19.88 16.87 2.66
C GLU A 175 -20.10 18.19 1.90
N SER A 176 -19.17 19.15 2.01
CA SER A 176 -19.22 20.43 1.31
C SER A 176 -18.24 20.46 0.13
N ASP A 177 -18.71 20.05 -1.05
CA ASP A 177 -17.97 20.02 -2.32
C ASP A 177 -17.57 21.41 -2.90
N TYR A 178 -17.45 22.47 -2.07
CA TYR A 178 -17.35 23.85 -2.54
C TYR A 178 -16.24 24.74 -1.99
N TYR A 179 -15.33 24.22 -1.16
CA TYR A 179 -14.32 25.09 -0.54
C TYR A 179 -12.89 24.54 -0.62
N ILE A 180 -12.03 25.39 -1.16
CA ILE A 180 -10.57 25.24 -1.17
C ILE A 180 -10.06 25.51 0.25
N TYR A 181 -10.00 24.50 1.11
CA TYR A 181 -9.57 24.68 2.51
C TYR A 181 -8.10 24.33 2.74
N LYS A 182 -7.30 25.37 3.09
CA LYS A 182 -6.04 25.44 3.89
C LYS A 182 -4.95 24.36 3.76
N ARG A 183 -3.70 24.83 3.91
CA ARG A 183 -2.47 24.01 3.93
C ARG A 183 -2.31 23.38 5.31
N HIS A 184 -2.12 22.06 5.39
CA HIS A 184 -1.59 21.46 6.61
C HIS A 184 -0.44 20.51 6.27
N VAL A 185 0.64 20.74 6.98
CA VAL A 185 1.93 20.07 6.91
C VAL A 185 1.91 18.96 7.96
N ILE A 186 2.26 17.72 7.63
CA ILE A 186 2.52 16.68 8.64
C ILE A 186 3.89 17.01 9.27
N ASN A 187 3.92 18.05 10.10
CA ASN A 187 5.16 18.68 10.58
C ASN A 187 5.75 17.94 11.78
N ARG A 188 5.72 16.60 11.78
CA ARG A 188 6.32 15.79 12.83
C ARG A 188 7.26 14.77 12.23
N SER A 189 8.42 14.64 12.87
CA SER A 189 9.45 13.70 12.46
C SER A 189 8.92 12.27 12.56
N GLY A 190 8.82 11.61 11.41
CA GLY A 190 8.58 10.19 11.28
C GLY A 190 9.88 9.41 11.36
N ASP A 191 10.74 9.68 12.34
CA ASP A 191 12.07 9.05 12.45
C ASP A 191 12.02 7.51 12.49
N ARG A 192 10.89 6.95 12.93
CA ARG A 192 10.67 5.51 12.98
C ARG A 192 10.01 4.94 11.73
N LEU A 193 9.47 5.79 10.84
CA LEU A 193 8.78 5.39 9.64
C LEU A 193 9.78 4.84 8.64
N LYS A 194 9.64 3.56 8.30
CA LYS A 194 10.51 2.84 7.35
C LYS A 194 9.85 2.65 6.00
N ASN A 195 8.53 2.49 5.99
CA ASN A 195 7.76 2.17 4.79
C ASN A 195 6.60 3.15 4.63
N LEU A 196 6.52 3.80 3.47
CA LEU A 196 5.47 4.75 3.12
C LEU A 196 4.90 4.38 1.75
N HIS A 197 3.63 4.01 1.70
CA HIS A 197 2.92 3.66 0.48
C HIS A 197 1.68 4.53 0.37
N LEU A 198 1.65 5.42 -0.63
CA LEU A 198 0.56 6.35 -0.88
C LEU A 198 0.04 6.15 -2.29
N ASN A 199 -1.19 5.67 -2.39
CA ASN A 199 -1.97 5.59 -3.64
C ASN A 199 -3.40 6.05 -3.33
N PRO A 200 -3.64 7.37 -3.20
CA PRO A 200 -4.97 7.91 -2.97
C PRO A 200 -5.79 7.90 -4.27
N GLN A 201 -7.07 7.50 -4.17
CA GLN A 201 -8.03 7.70 -5.27
C GLN A 201 -8.42 9.18 -5.32
N ILE A 202 -7.70 9.96 -6.12
CA ILE A 202 -8.00 11.36 -6.36
C ILE A 202 -9.16 11.43 -7.36
N ARG A 203 -10.40 11.40 -6.86
CA ARG A 203 -11.58 11.52 -7.74
C ARG A 203 -11.83 12.96 -8.21
N ARG A 204 -11.18 13.97 -7.63
CA ARG A 204 -11.17 15.38 -8.07
C ARG A 204 -9.90 16.10 -7.60
N LYS A 205 -9.50 17.18 -8.29
CA LYS A 205 -8.31 18.03 -8.07
C LYS A 205 -8.07 18.41 -6.59
N THR A 206 -7.53 17.50 -5.78
CA THR A 206 -7.08 17.78 -4.42
C THR A 206 -5.65 18.30 -4.50
N ARG A 207 -5.47 19.62 -4.35
CA ARG A 207 -4.15 20.29 -4.37
C ARG A 207 -3.26 20.00 -3.15
N LYS A 208 -3.50 18.92 -2.41
CA LYS A 208 -3.01 18.77 -1.03
C LYS A 208 -2.61 17.33 -0.77
N LEU A 209 -1.31 17.05 -0.82
CA LEU A 209 -0.77 15.85 -0.24
C LEU A 209 0.36 16.22 0.73
N VAL A 210 0.11 15.88 1.99
CA VAL A 210 1.01 15.29 2.97
C VAL A 210 2.50 15.68 2.83
N ASN A 211 2.97 16.55 3.74
CA ASN A 211 4.39 16.83 3.96
C ASN A 211 4.86 15.96 5.14
N ILE A 212 5.41 14.76 4.90
CA ILE A 212 5.97 13.87 5.94
C ILE A 212 7.49 14.02 5.96
N TYR A 213 8.05 14.50 7.07
CA TYR A 213 9.50 14.42 7.28
C TYR A 213 9.87 13.03 7.80
N ALA A 214 10.45 12.17 6.96
CA ALA A 214 10.85 10.80 7.31
C ALA A 214 12.28 10.49 6.85
N PRO A 215 13.32 10.96 7.57
CA PRO A 215 14.71 10.85 7.13
C PRO A 215 15.23 9.41 7.08
N ASN A 216 14.64 8.50 7.87
CA ASN A 216 15.03 7.09 7.95
C ASN A 216 14.17 6.17 7.07
N LEU A 217 13.44 6.73 6.10
CA LEU A 217 12.60 5.98 5.19
C LEU A 217 13.45 5.04 4.32
N LYS A 218 13.03 3.77 4.25
CA LYS A 218 13.67 2.72 3.45
C LYS A 218 12.88 2.40 2.19
N CYS A 219 11.56 2.41 2.28
CA CYS A 219 10.67 2.13 1.16
C CYS A 219 9.70 3.30 0.96
N LEU A 220 9.70 3.87 -0.24
CA LEU A 220 8.75 4.87 -0.69
C LEU A 220 8.01 4.31 -1.91
N GLU A 221 6.69 4.27 -1.86
CA GLU A 221 5.87 4.04 -3.05
C GLU A 221 4.82 5.14 -3.14
N TRP A 222 4.93 5.94 -4.19
CA TRP A 222 4.12 7.10 -4.44
C TRP A 222 3.35 6.91 -5.75
N PHE A 223 2.02 6.97 -5.67
CA PHE A 223 1.13 6.95 -6.81
C PHE A 223 0.20 8.15 -6.74
N GLY A 224 0.23 9.04 -7.73
CA GLY A 224 -0.64 10.21 -7.84
C GLY A 224 0.10 11.53 -8.08
N GLU A 225 -0.63 12.64 -8.09
CA GLU A 225 -0.11 13.97 -8.45
C GLU A 225 0.96 14.46 -7.46
N CYS A 226 2.12 14.86 -7.98
CA CYS A 226 3.15 15.57 -7.21
C CYS A 226 2.68 17.03 -7.04
N THR A 227 2.45 17.47 -5.80
CA THR A 227 1.90 18.82 -5.51
C THR A 227 2.94 19.72 -4.84
N THR A 228 2.85 21.04 -5.05
CA THR A 228 3.83 22.09 -4.69
C THR A 228 4.30 22.14 -3.22
N SER A 229 3.74 21.33 -2.32
CA SER A 229 3.99 21.38 -0.87
C SER A 229 4.55 20.09 -0.26
N GLN A 230 4.94 19.10 -1.08
CA GLN A 230 5.54 17.87 -0.58
C GLN A 230 7.00 18.13 -0.20
N ASN A 231 7.34 18.02 1.08
CA ASN A 231 8.72 18.05 1.55
C ASN A 231 8.97 16.76 2.34
N LEU A 232 9.55 15.76 1.68
CA LEU A 232 9.91 14.51 2.37
C LEU A 232 11.21 14.62 3.18
N GLY A 233 11.82 15.82 3.22
CA GLY A 233 13.18 16.00 3.67
C GLY A 233 14.20 15.40 2.71
N ASN A 234 15.46 15.29 3.14
CA ASN A 234 16.48 14.57 2.38
C ASN A 234 16.36 13.07 2.67
N LEU A 235 15.94 12.28 1.69
CA LEU A 235 15.80 10.83 1.79
C LEU A 235 17.16 10.17 1.50
N MET A 236 17.95 9.98 2.57
CA MET A 236 19.33 9.45 2.48
C MET A 236 19.40 7.92 2.53
N CYS A 237 18.31 7.25 2.95
CA CYS A 237 18.32 5.85 3.38
C CYS A 237 17.40 4.93 2.55
N LEU A 238 16.90 5.39 1.39
CA LEU A 238 15.97 4.59 0.60
C LEU A 238 16.66 3.35 0.01
N GLU A 239 16.08 2.20 0.29
CA GLU A 239 16.37 0.93 -0.36
C GLU A 239 15.50 0.76 -1.61
N LYS A 240 14.26 1.26 -1.58
CA LYS A 240 13.31 1.20 -2.70
C LYS A 240 12.52 2.50 -2.85
N ALA A 241 12.41 3.02 -4.06
CA ALA A 241 11.51 4.12 -4.40
C ALA A 241 10.70 3.75 -5.64
N GLY A 242 9.36 3.76 -5.54
CA GLY A 242 8.46 3.63 -6.67
C GLY A 242 7.63 4.88 -6.86
N ILE A 243 7.64 5.45 -8.06
CA ILE A 243 6.97 6.71 -8.36
C ILE A 243 6.14 6.52 -9.62
N SER A 244 4.85 6.82 -9.49
CA SER A 244 3.88 6.73 -10.58
C SER A 244 2.89 7.88 -10.45
N SER A 245 2.41 8.37 -11.60
CA SER A 245 1.35 9.36 -11.69
C SER A 245 0.26 8.80 -12.59
N SER A 246 -0.99 9.05 -12.22
CA SER A 246 -2.16 8.66 -13.02
C SER A 246 -2.81 9.84 -13.75
N ILE A 247 -2.18 11.02 -13.71
CA ILE A 247 -2.72 12.25 -14.31
C ILE A 247 -1.62 12.91 -15.14
N PRO A 248 -1.89 13.25 -16.42
CA PRO A 248 -0.92 13.84 -17.35
C PRO A 248 -0.58 15.32 -17.06
N ILE A 249 -0.75 15.80 -15.81
CA ILE A 249 -0.56 17.22 -15.45
C ILE A 249 0.20 17.36 -14.13
N CYS A 250 1.30 16.64 -13.97
CA CYS A 250 2.29 17.07 -12.99
C CYS A 250 3.05 18.26 -13.58
N ASN A 251 3.10 19.39 -12.87
CA ASN A 251 4.05 20.44 -13.22
C ASN A 251 5.46 19.86 -13.02
N PHE A 252 6.26 19.83 -14.10
CA PHE A 252 7.61 19.29 -14.10
C PHE A 252 8.48 19.85 -12.97
N ASP A 253 8.41 21.15 -12.69
CA ASP A 253 9.22 21.77 -11.63
C ASP A 253 8.90 21.21 -10.25
N ILE A 254 7.65 20.81 -10.01
CA ILE A 254 7.21 20.19 -8.76
C ILE A 254 7.73 18.76 -8.68
N LEU A 255 7.56 17.99 -9.75
CA LEU A 255 8.04 16.61 -9.84
C LEU A 255 9.57 16.59 -9.68
N PHE A 256 10.28 17.48 -10.36
CA PHE A 256 11.73 17.61 -10.26
C PHE A 256 12.15 17.97 -8.83
N GLY A 257 11.50 18.95 -8.20
CA GLY A 257 11.75 19.29 -6.80
C GLY A 257 11.52 18.10 -5.85
N PHE A 258 10.49 17.29 -6.10
CA PHE A 258 10.23 16.05 -5.37
C PHE A 258 11.34 15.02 -5.59
N LEU A 259 11.76 14.77 -6.83
CA LEU A 259 12.83 13.83 -7.15
C LEU A 259 14.18 14.26 -6.54
N CYS A 260 14.48 15.56 -6.53
CA CYS A 260 15.67 16.12 -5.87
C CYS A 260 15.71 15.88 -4.35
N SER A 261 14.59 15.52 -3.72
CA SER A 261 14.55 15.12 -2.30
C SER A 261 15.13 13.72 -2.06
N ILE A 262 15.15 12.88 -3.11
CA ILE A 262 15.75 11.55 -3.11
C ILE A 262 17.26 11.74 -3.28
N ARG A 263 18.04 11.35 -2.28
CA ARG A 263 19.50 11.49 -2.32
C ARG A 263 20.22 10.21 -2.66
N LYS A 264 19.60 9.08 -2.29
CA LYS A 264 20.13 7.75 -2.55
C LYS A 264 18.97 6.77 -2.65
N VAL A 265 19.05 5.86 -3.60
CA VAL A 265 18.11 4.75 -3.74
C VAL A 265 18.85 3.52 -4.26
N LYS A 266 18.47 2.32 -3.82
CA LYS A 266 19.00 1.08 -4.40
C LYS A 266 18.14 0.59 -5.56
N VAL A 267 16.83 0.50 -5.36
CA VAL A 267 15.85 0.04 -6.37
C VAL A 267 14.91 1.19 -6.72
N LEU A 268 14.91 1.60 -7.99
CA LEU A 268 14.09 2.68 -8.49
C LEU A 268 13.02 2.12 -9.45
N ILE A 269 11.76 2.44 -9.19
CA ILE A 269 10.63 2.11 -10.06
C ILE A 269 10.04 3.41 -10.58
N LEU A 270 10.11 3.65 -11.89
CA LEU A 270 9.55 4.85 -12.51
C LEU A 270 8.50 4.45 -13.53
N HIS A 271 7.29 4.98 -13.37
CA HIS A 271 6.24 4.83 -14.37
C HIS A 271 6.63 5.52 -15.69
N PRO A 272 6.26 4.96 -16.85
CA PRO A 272 6.56 5.53 -18.17
C PRO A 272 6.23 7.02 -18.29
N ASP A 273 5.04 7.47 -17.86
CA ASP A 273 4.63 8.87 -17.92
C ASP A 273 5.60 9.82 -17.19
N ILE A 274 6.18 9.37 -16.06
CA ILE A 274 7.18 10.16 -15.32
C ILE A 274 8.49 10.20 -16.09
N LEU A 275 8.85 9.08 -16.71
CA LEU A 275 10.08 8.94 -17.46
C LEU A 275 10.07 9.78 -18.74
N GLU A 276 8.95 9.76 -19.47
CA GLU A 276 8.70 10.61 -20.64
C GLU A 276 8.75 12.09 -20.26
N LEU A 277 8.11 12.49 -19.16
CA LEU A 277 8.17 13.87 -18.66
C LEU A 277 9.60 14.30 -18.30
N LEU A 278 10.40 13.41 -17.73
CA LEU A 278 11.82 13.67 -17.49
C LEU A 278 12.55 13.84 -18.82
N TRP A 279 12.46 12.87 -19.72
CA TRP A 279 13.13 12.90 -21.01
C TRP A 279 12.84 14.18 -21.81
N LEU A 280 11.56 14.60 -21.90
CA LEU A 280 11.15 15.79 -22.66
C LEU A 280 11.62 17.13 -22.07
N ASN A 281 11.91 17.21 -20.77
CA ASN A 281 12.13 18.48 -20.06
C ASN A 281 13.51 18.60 -19.38
N MET A 282 14.31 17.54 -19.40
CA MET A 282 15.62 17.49 -18.75
C MET A 282 16.72 17.91 -19.72
N ASP A 283 17.69 18.67 -19.20
CA ASP A 283 18.99 18.88 -19.82
C ASP A 283 20.06 18.12 -19.01
N ASP A 284 21.28 18.02 -19.53
CA ASP A 284 22.38 17.30 -18.86
C ASP A 284 22.62 17.81 -17.43
N ARG A 285 22.40 19.11 -17.18
CA ARG A 285 22.55 19.70 -15.84
C ARG A 285 21.49 19.19 -14.88
N LYS A 286 20.22 19.14 -15.29
CA LYS A 286 19.15 18.59 -14.45
C LYS A 286 19.34 17.10 -14.17
N TRP A 287 19.89 16.33 -15.11
CA TRP A 287 20.21 14.92 -14.86
C TRP A 287 21.28 14.75 -13.79
N GLN A 288 22.28 15.64 -13.75
CA GLN A 288 23.29 15.66 -12.69
C GLN A 288 22.69 16.00 -11.32
N ASP A 289 21.66 16.85 -11.26
CA ASP A 289 20.96 17.17 -10.02
C ASP A 289 20.21 15.95 -9.44
N LEU A 290 19.78 15.02 -10.29
CA LEU A 290 19.19 13.73 -9.89
C LEU A 290 20.26 12.67 -9.60
N SER A 291 21.27 13.03 -8.82
CA SER A 291 22.40 12.16 -8.41
C SER A 291 22.02 10.81 -7.78
N PHE A 292 20.76 10.61 -7.37
CA PHE A 292 20.30 9.30 -6.91
C PHE A 292 20.16 8.29 -8.06
N ILE A 293 19.94 8.75 -9.30
CA ILE A 293 19.82 7.89 -10.49
C ILE A 293 21.16 7.24 -10.79
N SER A 294 22.26 8.00 -10.71
CA SER A 294 23.60 7.46 -10.93
C SER A 294 24.02 6.40 -9.92
N GLN A 295 23.41 6.41 -8.72
CA GLN A 295 23.68 5.45 -7.64
C GLN A 295 22.68 4.30 -7.57
N ALA A 296 21.66 4.28 -8.42
CA ALA A 296 20.64 3.24 -8.42
C ALA A 296 21.23 1.93 -8.95
N LYS A 297 21.07 0.84 -8.19
CA LYS A 297 21.55 -0.50 -8.57
C LYS A 297 20.56 -1.25 -9.44
N GLU A 298 19.27 -1.00 -9.25
CA GLU A 298 18.20 -1.63 -10.01
C GLU A 298 17.18 -0.58 -10.46
N VAL A 299 16.83 -0.62 -11.74
CA VAL A 299 15.76 0.20 -12.32
C VAL A 299 14.65 -0.72 -12.84
N VAL A 300 13.41 -0.38 -12.53
CA VAL A 300 12.22 -1.07 -13.00
C VAL A 300 11.31 -0.09 -13.72
N ILE A 301 10.94 -0.40 -14.96
CA ILE A 301 10.04 0.42 -15.78
C ILE A 301 8.79 -0.42 -16.08
N PRO A 302 7.64 -0.10 -15.47
CA PRO A 302 6.41 -0.82 -15.69
C PRO A 302 5.59 -0.17 -16.82
N TYR A 303 5.74 -0.64 -18.07
CA TYR A 303 4.92 -0.17 -19.17
C TYR A 303 3.50 -0.76 -19.12
N ASP A 304 2.52 0.14 -19.14
CA ASP A 304 1.09 -0.18 -19.15
C ASP A 304 0.48 -0.03 -20.57
N GLU A 305 1.23 0.49 -21.53
CA GLU A 305 0.79 0.77 -22.91
C GLU A 305 1.27 -0.27 -23.93
N TYR A 306 0.57 -0.33 -25.07
CA TYR A 306 0.85 -1.30 -26.14
C TYR A 306 2.07 -0.90 -27.00
N GLU A 307 2.35 0.40 -27.09
CA GLU A 307 3.48 0.99 -27.85
C GLU A 307 4.31 1.87 -26.91
N PRO A 308 5.13 1.27 -26.03
CA PRO A 308 5.98 2.02 -25.12
C PRO A 308 7.09 2.73 -25.88
N ASP A 309 7.21 4.04 -25.67
CA ASP A 309 8.44 4.74 -26.02
C ASP A 309 9.58 4.27 -25.09
N ILE A 310 10.61 3.66 -25.67
CA ILE A 310 11.77 3.13 -24.96
C ILE A 310 12.92 4.12 -24.88
N GLU A 311 12.88 5.23 -25.62
CA GLU A 311 13.91 6.29 -25.59
C GLU A 311 14.17 6.84 -24.17
N PRO A 312 13.14 7.04 -23.34
CA PRO A 312 13.35 7.46 -21.96
C PRO A 312 14.12 6.42 -21.12
N ALA A 313 14.12 5.12 -21.50
CA ALA A 313 14.90 4.09 -20.83
C ALA A 313 16.40 4.17 -21.17
N TYR A 314 16.76 4.54 -22.41
CA TYR A 314 18.15 4.82 -22.79
C TYR A 314 18.74 5.98 -21.99
N SER A 315 17.93 7.01 -21.73
CA SER A 315 18.35 8.15 -20.89
C SER A 315 18.73 7.71 -19.48
N ILE A 316 18.02 6.75 -18.90
CA ILE A 316 18.40 6.17 -17.60
C ILE A 316 19.70 5.38 -17.73
N LEU A 317 19.84 4.56 -18.77
CA LEU A 317 21.04 3.76 -19.00
C LEU A 317 22.31 4.63 -19.14
N GLU A 318 22.19 5.83 -19.71
CA GLU A 318 23.29 6.78 -19.84
C GLU A 318 23.71 7.38 -18.49
N HIS A 319 22.75 7.68 -17.61
CA HIS A 319 22.99 8.41 -16.37
C HIS A 319 23.12 7.50 -15.12
N ALA A 320 22.68 6.24 -15.20
CA ALA A 320 22.71 5.28 -14.09
C ALA A 320 24.04 4.50 -14.06
N HIS A 321 25.11 5.11 -13.55
CA HIS A 321 26.46 4.54 -13.58
C HIS A 321 26.66 3.30 -12.70
N ASP A 322 25.95 3.18 -11.59
CA ASP A 322 26.02 2.04 -10.66
C ASP A 322 24.98 0.95 -10.98
N LEU A 323 24.32 1.01 -12.14
CA LEU A 323 23.23 0.11 -12.51
C LEU A 323 23.74 -1.32 -12.70
N GLU A 324 23.23 -2.25 -11.89
CA GLU A 324 23.54 -3.69 -11.97
C GLU A 324 22.43 -4.46 -12.69
N LYS A 325 21.19 -3.94 -12.66
CA LYS A 325 20.01 -4.61 -13.20
C LYS A 325 18.96 -3.63 -13.74
N MET A 326 18.42 -3.92 -14.92
CA MET A 326 17.26 -3.23 -15.48
C MET A 326 16.14 -4.23 -15.77
N THR A 327 14.92 -3.90 -15.35
CA THR A 327 13.74 -4.74 -15.57
C THR A 327 12.64 -3.93 -16.24
N ILE A 328 12.14 -4.42 -17.37
CA ILE A 328 11.02 -3.84 -18.09
C ILE A 328 9.83 -4.77 -17.93
N TYR A 329 8.72 -4.26 -17.40
CA TYR A 329 7.43 -4.96 -17.49
C TYR A 329 6.71 -4.48 -18.73
N TYR A 330 6.14 -5.43 -19.47
CA TYR A 330 5.45 -5.19 -20.73
C TYR A 330 4.11 -5.96 -20.74
N PRO A 331 3.01 -5.43 -21.29
CA PRO A 331 1.75 -6.16 -21.38
C PRO A 331 1.85 -7.33 -22.37
N HIS A 332 1.37 -8.51 -22.02
CA HIS A 332 1.42 -9.68 -22.92
C HIS A 332 0.45 -9.50 -24.11
N CYS A 333 0.97 -9.38 -25.34
CA CYS A 333 0.15 -9.14 -26.56
C CYS A 333 -0.13 -10.38 -27.44
N PHE A 334 0.41 -11.57 -27.12
CA PHE A 334 0.45 -12.69 -28.08
C PHE A 334 -0.85 -13.52 -28.31
N GLU A 335 -2.05 -13.07 -27.94
CA GLU A 335 -3.28 -13.91 -28.09
C GLU A 335 -4.35 -13.45 -29.09
N SER A 336 -4.15 -12.39 -29.88
CA SER A 336 -5.04 -12.10 -31.01
C SER A 336 -4.26 -12.07 -32.33
N PHE A 337 -4.60 -13.03 -33.20
CA PHE A 337 -4.18 -13.13 -34.59
C PHE A 337 -4.58 -11.87 -35.35
N ASP A 338 -3.67 -10.90 -35.39
CA ASP A 338 -3.43 -9.91 -36.46
C ASP A 338 -2.27 -9.04 -35.95
N VAL A 339 -1.04 -9.52 -36.17
CA VAL A 339 0.19 -8.79 -35.83
C VAL A 339 0.32 -7.66 -36.85
N HIS A 340 -0.01 -6.44 -36.43
CA HIS A 340 0.33 -5.22 -37.18
C HIS A 340 1.86 -5.03 -37.16
N ASP A 341 2.44 -4.53 -38.26
CA ASP A 341 3.88 -4.26 -38.41
C ASP A 341 4.42 -3.42 -37.23
N ASP A 342 3.63 -2.47 -36.70
CA ASP A 342 4.00 -1.58 -35.60
C ASP A 342 4.34 -2.31 -34.27
N LEU A 343 3.80 -3.53 -34.04
CA LEU A 343 4.11 -4.32 -32.83
C LEU A 343 5.44 -5.08 -32.93
N MET A 344 5.92 -5.33 -34.15
CA MET A 344 7.24 -5.92 -34.38
C MET A 344 8.34 -4.91 -34.08
N ASP A 345 8.13 -3.64 -34.46
CA ASP A 345 9.08 -2.55 -34.24
C ASP A 345 9.35 -2.34 -32.74
N VAL A 346 8.32 -2.32 -31.89
CA VAL A 346 8.47 -2.20 -30.43
C VAL A 346 9.28 -3.35 -29.82
N TYR A 347 9.10 -4.58 -30.32
CA TYR A 347 9.85 -5.73 -29.83
C TYR A 347 11.31 -5.66 -30.26
N ASP A 348 11.57 -5.23 -31.49
CA ASP A 348 12.91 -5.04 -32.02
C ASP A 348 13.65 -3.93 -31.24
N ASP A 349 12.98 -2.82 -30.96
CA ASP A 349 13.45 -1.74 -30.08
C ASP A 349 13.84 -2.25 -28.68
N LEU A 350 12.97 -3.07 -28.06
CA LEU A 350 13.26 -3.71 -26.76
C LEU A 350 14.46 -4.68 -26.83
N MET A 351 14.64 -5.37 -27.96
CA MET A 351 15.79 -6.25 -28.18
C MET A 351 17.08 -5.48 -28.44
N GLU A 352 17.00 -4.31 -29.07
CA GLU A 352 18.13 -3.39 -29.23
C GLU A 352 18.55 -2.84 -27.86
N LEU A 353 17.59 -2.33 -27.07
CA LEU A 353 17.84 -1.87 -25.70
C LEU A 353 18.45 -2.99 -24.85
N ARG A 354 17.92 -4.20 -24.94
CA ARG A 354 18.50 -5.37 -24.27
C ARG A 354 19.96 -5.57 -24.67
N THR A 355 20.28 -5.48 -25.96
CA THR A 355 21.63 -5.68 -26.47
C THR A 355 22.58 -4.63 -25.91
N GLU A 356 22.17 -3.36 -25.89
CA GLU A 356 22.96 -2.25 -25.35
C GLU A 356 23.14 -2.35 -23.83
N VAL A 357 22.10 -2.70 -23.08
CA VAL A 357 22.20 -2.91 -21.61
C VAL A 357 23.17 -4.05 -21.30
N MET A 358 23.04 -5.17 -22.01
CA MET A 358 23.89 -6.35 -21.78
C MET A 358 25.33 -6.12 -22.25
N SER A 359 25.57 -5.28 -23.27
CA SER A 359 26.92 -4.91 -23.72
C SER A 359 27.70 -4.17 -22.63
N LYS A 360 27.00 -3.42 -21.78
CA LYS A 360 27.54 -2.75 -20.57
C LYS A 360 27.70 -3.69 -19.37
N GLY A 361 27.39 -4.98 -19.50
CA GLY A 361 27.50 -5.97 -18.43
C GLY A 361 26.36 -5.93 -17.41
N ILE A 362 25.26 -5.24 -17.72
CA ILE A 362 24.11 -5.05 -16.82
C ILE A 362 23.09 -6.16 -17.06
N HIS A 363 22.49 -6.69 -15.99
CA HIS A 363 21.48 -7.73 -16.12
C HIS A 363 20.15 -7.15 -16.62
N PHE A 364 19.61 -7.68 -17.73
CA PHE A 364 18.35 -7.22 -18.30
C PHE A 364 17.23 -8.26 -18.21
N ASN A 365 16.06 -7.85 -17.73
CA ASN A 365 14.85 -8.69 -17.65
C ASN A 365 13.69 -8.04 -18.39
N ILE A 366 12.98 -8.84 -19.19
CA ILE A 366 11.65 -8.51 -19.71
C ILE A 366 10.64 -9.41 -19.02
N ILE A 367 9.61 -8.82 -18.41
CA ILE A 367 8.53 -9.55 -17.75
C ILE A 367 7.21 -9.18 -18.41
N THR A 368 6.58 -10.16 -19.05
CA THR A 368 5.26 -10.00 -19.65
C THR A 368 4.16 -10.11 -18.58
N THR A 369 3.21 -9.18 -18.56
CA THR A 369 2.11 -9.18 -17.58
C THR A 369 0.74 -9.39 -18.22
N SER A 370 -0.14 -10.11 -17.52
CA SER A 370 -1.53 -10.31 -17.93
C SER A 370 -2.40 -9.10 -17.58
N ARG A 371 -3.28 -8.70 -18.51
CA ARG A 371 -4.20 -7.55 -18.43
C ARG A 371 -4.85 -7.36 -17.04
N GLY A 372 -4.79 -6.13 -16.51
CA GLY A 372 -5.68 -5.65 -15.44
C GLY A 372 -5.21 -5.81 -13.98
N SER A 373 -4.01 -6.34 -13.73
CA SER A 373 -3.36 -6.15 -12.43
C SER A 373 -2.57 -4.85 -12.47
N SER A 374 -2.84 -3.85 -11.62
CA SER A 374 -1.96 -2.69 -11.54
C SER A 374 -0.55 -3.20 -11.24
N LEU A 375 0.45 -2.84 -12.06
CA LEU A 375 1.81 -3.40 -12.01
C LEU A 375 2.42 -3.31 -10.60
N LEU A 376 2.09 -2.24 -9.88
CA LEU A 376 2.47 -2.03 -8.48
C LEU A 376 1.80 -3.01 -7.48
N SER A 377 0.62 -3.56 -7.78
CA SER A 377 -0.06 -4.55 -6.93
C SER A 377 0.53 -5.95 -7.03
N SER A 378 1.05 -6.34 -8.20
CA SER A 378 1.65 -7.65 -8.45
C SER A 378 3.05 -7.76 -7.83
N ILE A 379 3.81 -6.65 -7.82
CA ILE A 379 5.15 -6.55 -7.19
C ILE A 379 5.08 -6.62 -5.65
N GLN A 380 3.93 -6.31 -5.04
CA GLN A 380 3.76 -6.19 -3.58
C GLN A 380 3.36 -7.50 -2.86
N SER A 381 3.03 -8.57 -3.57
CA SER A 381 2.32 -9.70 -2.95
C SER A 381 3.20 -10.71 -2.20
N LEU A 382 4.53 -10.64 -2.28
CA LEU A 382 5.38 -11.77 -1.89
C LEU A 382 6.29 -11.65 -0.66
N ASP A 383 6.51 -10.47 -0.05
CA ASP A 383 7.41 -10.40 1.11
C ASP A 383 6.67 -10.17 2.44
N ASP A 384 6.22 -11.31 2.98
CA ASP A 384 6.22 -11.74 4.38
C ASP A 384 5.73 -10.83 5.52
N PHE A 385 4.53 -11.18 6.00
CA PHE A 385 4.09 -10.94 7.38
C PHE A 385 4.65 -12.01 8.32
N VAL A 386 5.58 -11.61 9.21
CA VAL A 386 5.78 -12.23 10.54
C VAL A 386 5.67 -11.17 11.62
#